data_AF-J0X4J9-F1
#
_entry.id   AF-J0X4J9-F1
#
_cell.length_a   1.000
_cell.length_b   1.000
_cell.length_c   1.000
_cell.angle_alpha   90.00
_cell.angle_beta   90.00
_cell.angle_gamma   90.00
#
_symmetry.space_group_name_H-M   'P 1'
#
loop_
_entity.id
_entity.type
_entity.pdbx_description
1 polymer ?
#
loop_
_entity_poly.entity_id
_entity_poly.type
_entity_poly.pdbx_seq_one_letter_code
_entity_poly.pdbx_strand_id
1 'polypeptide(L)'
;MVLKLRAQATLATRPEKQIKSLAGLTRDWRERATRLLGTDATGWARALLRGEAPRRLLRADDVPLDVVHEVGQAVMEMVAEKRTTWTRWNLHSEASRQLMGWRFASLQDREAITGLIADAAERASLRLTPPELASSPLQFRRATGPYRSYCRYRAPAHQPPRQTPGMDGCRDRGTNPGDDDCIRHHTTGQQ
;
A
#
# COMPACT_ATOMS: atom_id res chain seq x y z
N MET A 1 9.95 -1.87 -21.53
CA MET A 1 10.49 -0.85 -22.46
C MET A 1 9.61 0.40 -22.55
N VAL A 2 8.28 0.27 -22.77
CA VAL A 2 7.32 1.40 -22.91
C VAL A 2 7.30 2.39 -21.72
N LEU A 3 7.40 1.91 -20.49
CA LEU A 3 7.42 2.76 -19.28
C LEU A 3 8.60 3.76 -19.27
N LYS A 4 9.79 3.33 -19.72
CA LYS A 4 10.98 4.20 -19.81
C LYS A 4 10.79 5.30 -20.86
N LEU A 5 10.21 4.97 -22.01
CA LEU A 5 9.91 5.92 -23.07
C LEU A 5 8.86 6.96 -22.64
N ARG A 6 7.80 6.54 -21.93
CA ARG A 6 6.79 7.47 -21.37
C ARG A 6 7.39 8.42 -20.34
N ALA A 7 8.27 7.92 -19.48
CA ALA A 7 8.96 8.75 -18.50
C ALA A 7 9.88 9.79 -19.18
N GLN A 8 10.67 9.37 -20.16
CA GLN A 8 11.53 10.26 -20.95
C GLN A 8 10.73 11.32 -21.70
N ALA A 9 9.65 10.94 -22.38
CA ALA A 9 8.78 11.89 -23.07
C ALA A 9 8.12 12.90 -22.11
N THR A 10 7.69 12.44 -20.93
CA THR A 10 7.12 13.32 -19.91
C THR A 10 8.16 14.33 -19.43
N LEU A 11 9.40 13.92 -19.16
CA LEU A 11 10.46 14.84 -18.74
C LEU A 11 10.85 15.83 -19.85
N ALA A 12 10.95 15.34 -21.09
CA ALA A 12 11.35 16.15 -22.23
C ALA A 12 10.30 17.20 -22.65
N THR A 13 9.01 16.93 -22.39
CA THR A 13 7.90 17.81 -22.82
C THR A 13 7.21 18.56 -21.69
N ARG A 14 7.56 18.29 -20.42
CA ARG A 14 6.94 18.95 -19.27
C ARG A 14 7.44 20.40 -19.17
N PRO A 15 6.55 21.41 -19.31
CA PRO A 15 6.94 22.81 -19.11
C PRO A 15 7.22 23.09 -17.63
N GLU A 16 7.98 24.16 -17.37
CA GLU A 16 8.21 24.63 -16.01
C GLU A 16 6.91 24.98 -15.28
N LYS A 17 6.89 24.72 -13.98
CA LYS A 17 5.72 24.98 -13.15
C LYS A 17 5.57 26.48 -12.92
N GLN A 18 4.53 27.07 -13.49
CA GLN A 18 4.16 28.46 -13.25
C GLN A 18 3.30 28.57 -11.98
N ILE A 19 3.65 29.49 -11.09
CA ILE A 19 2.82 29.81 -9.92
C ILE A 19 1.73 30.77 -10.38
N LYS A 20 0.46 30.33 -10.28
CA LYS A 20 -0.72 31.14 -10.57
C LYS A 20 -1.63 31.15 -9.34
N SER A 21 -2.35 32.24 -9.13
CA SER A 21 -3.38 32.28 -8.10
C SER A 21 -4.50 31.30 -8.42
N LEU A 22 -5.14 30.73 -7.38
CA LEU A 22 -6.29 29.85 -7.55
C LEU A 22 -7.42 30.55 -8.32
N ALA A 23 -7.65 31.84 -8.03
CA ALA A 23 -8.63 32.65 -8.73
C ALA A 23 -8.33 32.76 -10.24
N GLY A 24 -7.07 32.99 -10.61
CA GLY A 24 -6.64 33.03 -12.01
C GLY A 24 -6.84 31.68 -12.71
N LEU A 25 -6.40 30.58 -12.10
CA LEU A 25 -6.60 29.23 -12.65
C LEU A 25 -8.08 28.89 -12.83
N THR A 26 -8.91 29.23 -11.84
CA THR A 26 -10.35 28.95 -11.88
C THR A 26 -11.04 29.75 -12.99
N ARG A 27 -10.63 31.01 -13.22
CA ARG A 27 -11.12 31.81 -14.34
C ARG A 27 -10.71 31.19 -15.68
N ASP A 28 -9.43 30.87 -15.86
CA ASP A 28 -8.91 30.25 -17.10
C ASP A 28 -9.63 28.92 -17.41
N TRP A 29 -9.97 28.14 -16.38
CA TRP A 29 -10.72 26.89 -16.52
C TRP A 29 -12.17 27.14 -16.92
N ARG A 30 -12.84 28.13 -16.30
CA ARG A 30 -14.21 28.51 -16.65
C ARG A 30 -14.31 28.99 -18.09
N GLU A 31 -13.39 29.84 -18.53
CA GLU A 31 -13.37 30.34 -19.92
C GLU A 31 -13.17 29.21 -20.93
N ARG A 32 -12.21 28.31 -20.67
CA ARG A 32 -12.00 27.14 -21.55
C ARG A 32 -13.22 26.23 -21.58
N ALA A 33 -13.83 25.95 -20.44
CA ALA A 33 -15.03 25.13 -20.36
C ALA A 33 -16.19 25.79 -21.12
N THR A 34 -16.41 27.10 -20.96
CA THR A 34 -17.46 27.83 -21.68
C THR A 34 -17.28 27.73 -23.19
N ARG A 35 -16.04 27.85 -23.69
CA ARG A 35 -15.76 27.67 -25.14
C ARG A 35 -16.05 26.25 -25.63
N LEU A 36 -15.71 25.23 -24.85
CA LEU A 36 -15.95 23.83 -25.22
C LEU A 36 -17.44 23.44 -25.13
N LEU A 37 -18.17 23.99 -24.16
CA LEU A 37 -19.58 23.71 -23.91
C LEU A 37 -20.52 24.52 -24.81
N GLY A 38 -20.05 25.64 -25.39
CA GLY A 38 -20.90 26.57 -26.15
C GLY A 38 -21.91 27.34 -25.30
N THR A 39 -21.82 27.25 -23.97
CA THR A 39 -22.69 27.91 -22.99
C THR A 39 -21.89 28.25 -21.73
N ASP A 40 -22.39 29.15 -20.87
CA ASP A 40 -21.72 29.50 -19.61
C ASP A 40 -21.50 28.24 -18.75
N ALA A 41 -20.23 27.91 -18.50
CA ALA A 41 -19.85 26.74 -17.71
C ALA A 41 -20.45 26.74 -16.30
N THR A 42 -20.66 27.92 -15.68
CA THR A 42 -21.23 28.00 -14.34
C THR A 42 -22.73 27.72 -14.36
N GLY A 43 -23.45 28.30 -15.34
CA GLY A 43 -24.85 28.03 -15.60
C GLY A 43 -25.11 26.57 -15.99
N TRP A 44 -24.25 26.00 -16.83
CA TRP A 44 -24.27 24.58 -17.19
C TRP A 44 -24.12 23.68 -15.95
N ALA A 45 -23.12 23.95 -15.10
CA ALA A 45 -22.92 23.19 -13.86
C ALA A 45 -24.13 23.33 -12.91
N ARG A 46 -24.68 24.53 -12.76
CA ARG A 46 -25.90 24.76 -11.96
C ARG A 46 -27.11 24.01 -12.52
N ALA A 47 -27.29 23.96 -13.83
CA ALA A 47 -28.37 23.20 -14.45
C ALA A 47 -28.22 21.70 -14.22
N LEU A 48 -27.00 21.18 -14.38
CA LEU A 48 -26.68 19.77 -14.11
C LEU A 48 -26.98 19.38 -12.66
N LEU A 49 -26.65 20.27 -11.70
CA LEU A 49 -26.95 20.04 -10.28
C LEU A 49 -28.44 20.18 -9.93
N ARG A 50 -29.22 20.94 -10.71
CA ARG A 50 -30.68 21.10 -10.50
C ARG A 50 -31.51 19.98 -11.13
N GLY A 51 -31.01 19.32 -12.17
CA GLY A 51 -31.73 18.29 -12.92
C GLY A 51 -31.92 16.96 -12.20
N GLU A 52 -31.22 16.74 -11.07
CA GLU A 52 -31.49 15.60 -10.21
C GLU A 52 -32.62 15.97 -9.25
N ALA A 53 -33.85 15.53 -9.55
CA ALA A 53 -34.92 15.48 -8.54
C ALA A 53 -34.34 14.87 -7.25
N PRO A 54 -34.71 15.37 -6.04
CA PRO A 54 -34.08 14.94 -4.80
C PRO A 54 -34.16 13.42 -4.69
N ARG A 55 -33.03 12.75 -4.98
CA ARG A 55 -32.92 11.30 -4.85
C ARG A 55 -33.08 11.03 -3.36
N ARG A 56 -34.04 10.18 -3.00
CA ARG A 56 -34.22 9.72 -1.61
C ARG A 56 -32.86 9.25 -1.10
N LEU A 57 -32.34 9.94 -0.10
CA LEU A 57 -31.07 9.59 0.52
C LEU A 57 -31.30 8.40 1.45
N LEU A 58 -30.47 7.37 1.33
CA LEU A 58 -30.54 6.18 2.17
C LEU A 58 -29.99 6.47 3.57
N ARG A 59 -30.71 6.07 4.61
CA ARG A 59 -30.16 5.85 5.95
C ARG A 59 -29.70 4.41 6.09
N ALA A 60 -28.88 4.13 7.09
CA ALA A 60 -28.46 2.75 7.36
C ALA A 60 -29.67 1.82 7.57
N ASP A 61 -30.69 2.28 8.30
CA ASP A 61 -31.91 1.51 8.59
C ASP A 61 -32.82 1.30 7.35
N ASP A 62 -32.59 2.05 6.26
CA ASP A 62 -33.32 1.87 5.00
C ASP A 62 -32.77 0.69 4.16
N VAL A 63 -31.61 0.12 4.53
CA VAL A 63 -30.96 -0.95 3.77
C VAL A 63 -31.23 -2.30 4.44
N PRO A 64 -32.04 -3.19 3.81
CA PRO A 64 -32.32 -4.50 4.35
C PRO A 64 -31.07 -5.39 4.47
N LEU A 65 -31.03 -6.27 5.48
CA LEU A 65 -29.87 -7.12 5.75
C LEU A 65 -29.63 -8.20 4.68
N ASP A 66 -30.67 -8.63 3.98
CA ASP A 66 -30.59 -9.48 2.80
C ASP A 66 -29.84 -8.77 1.66
N VAL A 67 -30.14 -7.50 1.40
CA VAL A 67 -29.38 -6.70 0.43
C VAL A 67 -27.92 -6.55 0.84
N VAL A 68 -27.64 -6.32 2.14
CA VAL A 68 -26.27 -6.31 2.66
C VAL A 68 -25.57 -7.65 2.41
N HIS A 69 -26.27 -8.77 2.59
CA HIS A 69 -25.73 -10.10 2.35
C HIS A 69 -25.43 -10.33 0.87
N GLU A 70 -26.36 -10.02 -0.03
CA GLU A 70 -26.20 -10.13 -1.47
C GLU A 70 -25.01 -9.31 -1.99
N VAL A 71 -24.91 -8.04 -1.57
CA VAL A 71 -23.76 -7.20 -1.94
C VAL A 71 -22.47 -7.73 -1.32
N GLY A 72 -22.53 -8.27 -0.09
CA GLY A 72 -21.40 -8.94 0.56
C GLY A 72 -20.87 -10.13 -0.26
N GLN A 73 -21.75 -10.97 -0.80
CA GLN A 73 -21.36 -12.07 -1.70
C GLN A 73 -20.68 -11.54 -2.96
N ALA A 74 -21.29 -10.55 -3.63
CA ALA A 74 -20.71 -9.95 -4.82
C ALA A 74 -19.33 -9.30 -4.56
N VAL A 75 -19.13 -8.69 -3.38
CA VAL A 75 -17.80 -8.17 -2.97
C VAL A 75 -16.78 -9.29 -2.82
N MET A 76 -17.14 -10.38 -2.15
CA MET A 76 -16.27 -11.54 -1.97
C MET A 76 -15.87 -12.14 -3.33
N GLU A 77 -16.83 -12.36 -4.23
CA GLU A 77 -16.61 -12.89 -5.57
C GLU A 77 -15.65 -12.01 -6.39
N MET A 78 -15.89 -10.69 -6.42
CA MET A 78 -15.04 -9.73 -7.13
C MET A 78 -13.60 -9.67 -6.60
N VAL A 79 -13.41 -9.87 -5.29
CA VAL A 79 -12.07 -9.95 -4.69
C VAL A 79 -11.41 -11.28 -5.06
N ALA A 80 -12.15 -12.38 -4.98
CA ALA A 80 -11.67 -13.73 -5.26
C ALA A 80 -11.22 -13.90 -6.73
N GLU A 81 -11.89 -13.22 -7.67
CA GLU A 81 -11.47 -13.20 -9.08
C GLU A 81 -10.05 -12.62 -9.26
N LYS A 82 -9.73 -11.58 -8.50
CA LYS A 82 -8.47 -10.83 -8.65
C LYS A 82 -7.35 -11.36 -7.77
N ARG A 83 -7.68 -12.07 -6.69
CA ARG A 83 -6.75 -12.42 -5.62
C ARG A 83 -7.06 -13.80 -5.05
N THR A 84 -6.02 -14.62 -4.90
CA THR A 84 -6.11 -15.91 -4.23
C THR A 84 -6.18 -15.81 -2.70
N THR A 85 -5.71 -14.69 -2.14
CA THR A 85 -5.78 -14.39 -0.70
C THR A 85 -6.07 -12.91 -0.51
N TRP A 86 -6.83 -12.55 0.53
CA TRP A 86 -7.20 -11.16 0.81
C TRP A 86 -7.33 -10.88 2.30
N THR A 87 -7.27 -9.60 2.65
CA THR A 87 -7.50 -9.09 4.00
C THR A 87 -8.86 -8.39 4.06
N ARG A 88 -9.34 -8.12 5.28
CA ARG A 88 -10.56 -7.33 5.50
C ARG A 88 -10.53 -5.96 4.78
N TRP A 89 -9.36 -5.34 4.65
CA TRP A 89 -9.23 -4.05 3.96
C TRP A 89 -9.49 -4.13 2.45
N ASN A 90 -9.16 -5.27 1.82
CA ASN A 90 -9.50 -5.49 0.42
C ASN A 90 -11.03 -5.55 0.24
N LEU A 91 -11.73 -6.27 1.12
CA LEU A 91 -13.19 -6.36 1.12
C LEU A 91 -13.83 -4.99 1.36
N HIS A 92 -13.32 -4.23 2.32
CA HIS A 92 -13.81 -2.87 2.60
C HIS A 92 -13.61 -1.93 1.40
N SER A 93 -12.49 -2.06 0.69
CA SER A 93 -12.19 -1.27 -0.51
C SER A 93 -13.14 -1.61 -1.66
N GLU A 94 -13.38 -2.90 -1.93
CA GLU A 94 -14.33 -3.29 -2.98
C GLU A 94 -15.78 -2.98 -2.58
N ALA A 95 -16.18 -3.15 -1.31
CA ALA A 95 -17.48 -2.69 -0.81
C ALA A 95 -17.68 -1.19 -1.06
N SER A 96 -16.64 -0.38 -0.80
CA SER A 96 -16.68 1.07 -1.09
C SER A 96 -16.88 1.37 -2.58
N ARG A 97 -16.34 0.54 -3.48
CA ARG A 97 -16.54 0.65 -4.94
C ARG A 97 -17.97 0.27 -5.34
N GLN A 98 -18.50 -0.84 -4.82
CA GLN A 98 -19.88 -1.27 -5.08
C GLN A 98 -20.89 -0.18 -4.67
N LEU A 99 -20.61 0.54 -3.57
CA LEU A 99 -21.45 1.62 -3.07
C LEU A 99 -21.26 2.97 -3.77
N MET A 100 -20.46 3.10 -4.83
CA MET A 100 -20.25 4.40 -5.50
C MET A 100 -21.54 5.00 -6.10
N GLY A 101 -22.49 4.15 -6.50
CA GLY A 101 -23.80 4.59 -7.01
C GLY A 101 -24.80 5.00 -5.94
N TRP A 102 -24.52 4.68 -4.67
CA TRP A 102 -25.48 4.82 -3.57
C TRP A 102 -25.35 6.21 -2.92
N ARG A 103 -26.48 6.85 -2.64
CA ARG A 103 -26.55 8.18 -2.02
C ARG A 103 -27.11 8.05 -0.62
N PHE A 104 -26.30 8.42 0.37
CA PHE A 104 -26.63 8.31 1.79
C PHE A 104 -26.98 9.67 2.40
N ALA A 105 -27.77 9.65 3.46
CA ALA A 105 -28.17 10.84 4.21
C ALA A 105 -27.02 11.44 5.01
N SER A 106 -26.09 10.59 5.47
CA SER A 106 -24.89 11.00 6.20
C SER A 106 -23.66 10.18 5.81
N LEU A 107 -22.48 10.66 6.20
CA LEU A 107 -21.25 9.88 6.09
C LEU A 107 -21.30 8.63 6.97
N GLN A 108 -21.88 8.77 8.17
CA GLN A 108 -22.01 7.69 9.16
C GLN A 108 -22.86 6.54 8.61
N ASP A 109 -23.97 6.85 7.93
CA ASP A 109 -24.81 5.83 7.27
C ASP A 109 -24.01 5.05 6.22
N ARG A 110 -23.20 5.77 5.42
CA ARG A 110 -22.36 5.15 4.40
C ARG A 110 -21.30 4.24 5.02
N GLU A 111 -20.64 4.70 6.08
CA GLU A 111 -19.61 3.93 6.78
C GLU A 111 -20.20 2.69 7.45
N ALA A 112 -21.37 2.81 8.08
CA ALA A 112 -22.09 1.69 8.69
C ALA A 112 -22.41 0.61 7.65
N ILE A 113 -23.02 0.98 6.52
CA ILE A 113 -23.35 0.03 5.45
C ILE A 113 -22.10 -0.58 4.81
N THR A 114 -21.05 0.22 4.60
CA THR A 114 -19.77 -0.28 4.07
C THR A 114 -19.17 -1.34 5.01
N GLY A 115 -19.20 -1.08 6.32
CA GLY A 115 -18.76 -2.02 7.35
C GLY A 115 -19.58 -3.31 7.35
N LEU A 116 -20.91 -3.19 7.35
CA LEU A 116 -21.81 -4.34 7.34
C LEU A 116 -21.63 -5.23 6.10
N ILE A 117 -21.43 -4.64 4.93
CA ILE A 117 -21.14 -5.36 3.69
C ILE A 117 -19.76 -6.04 3.77
N ALA A 118 -18.74 -5.34 4.28
CA ALA A 118 -17.41 -5.92 4.44
C ALA A 118 -17.43 -7.11 5.41
N ASP A 119 -18.19 -7.03 6.50
CA ASP A 119 -18.35 -8.11 7.46
C ASP A 119 -19.17 -9.28 6.87
N ALA A 120 -20.18 -9.00 6.03
CA ALA A 120 -20.91 -10.04 5.30
C ALA A 120 -20.00 -10.77 4.30
N ALA A 121 -19.17 -10.03 3.57
CA ALA A 121 -18.18 -10.60 2.65
C ALA A 121 -17.09 -11.40 3.39
N GLU A 122 -16.70 -10.95 4.59
CA GLU A 122 -15.77 -11.70 5.44
C GLU A 122 -16.38 -13.01 5.92
N ARG A 123 -17.67 -13.02 6.31
CA ARG A 123 -18.39 -14.25 6.69
C ARG A 123 -18.53 -15.24 5.54
N ALA A 124 -18.61 -14.75 4.29
CA ALA A 124 -18.59 -15.59 3.09
C ALA A 124 -17.18 -16.07 2.70
N SER A 125 -16.13 -15.53 3.31
CA SER A 125 -14.73 -15.87 3.01
C SER A 125 -14.23 -17.03 3.87
N LEU A 126 -13.28 -17.81 3.33
CA LEU A 126 -12.58 -18.85 4.08
C LEU A 126 -11.36 -18.29 4.80
N ARG A 127 -11.29 -18.47 6.13
CA ARG A 127 -10.13 -18.02 6.93
C ARG A 127 -8.98 -19.03 6.81
N LEU A 128 -7.89 -18.61 6.15
CA LEU A 128 -6.67 -19.41 5.98
C LEU A 128 -5.79 -19.49 7.24
N THR A 129 -5.86 -18.49 8.11
CA THR A 129 -5.15 -18.48 9.39
C THR A 129 -6.18 -18.56 10.50
N PRO A 130 -6.28 -19.69 11.23
CA PRO A 130 -7.14 -19.80 12.39
C PRO A 130 -6.74 -18.76 13.44
N PRO A 131 -7.71 -18.15 14.15
CA PRO A 131 -7.37 -17.36 15.33
C PRO A 131 -6.65 -18.26 16.35
N GLU A 132 -5.81 -17.67 17.21
CA GLU A 132 -5.17 -18.43 18.28
C GLU A 132 -6.24 -18.85 19.30
N LEU A 133 -6.74 -20.08 19.16
CA LEU A 133 -7.83 -20.63 19.99
C LEU A 133 -7.35 -21.06 21.38
N ALA A 134 -6.03 -21.15 21.60
CA ALA A 134 -5.42 -21.48 22.87
C ALA A 134 -4.09 -20.75 23.02
N SER A 135 -3.90 -20.08 24.16
CA SER A 135 -2.59 -19.49 24.49
C SER A 135 -1.55 -20.59 24.65
N SER A 136 -0.45 -20.49 23.92
CA SER A 136 0.67 -21.41 24.12
C SER A 136 1.27 -21.22 25.54
N PRO A 137 1.43 -22.29 26.34
CA PRO A 137 2.04 -22.21 27.66
C PRO A 137 3.40 -21.51 27.63
N LEU A 138 3.74 -20.78 28.69
CA LEU A 138 4.98 -19.98 28.77
C LEU A 138 6.23 -20.76 28.39
N GLN A 139 6.33 -22.04 28.77
CA GLN A 139 7.49 -22.88 28.44
C GLN A 139 7.65 -23.17 26.94
N PHE A 140 6.60 -23.00 26.13
CA PHE A 140 6.61 -23.20 24.69
C PHE A 140 6.60 -21.89 23.90
N ARG A 141 6.61 -20.73 24.59
CA ARG A 141 6.80 -19.43 23.95
C ARG A 141 8.28 -19.20 23.69
N ARG A 142 8.65 -19.03 22.42
CA ARG A 142 9.99 -18.51 22.08
C ARG A 142 10.10 -17.07 22.57
N ALA A 143 11.28 -16.68 23.06
CA ALA A 143 11.59 -15.27 23.32
C ALA A 143 11.49 -14.50 21.99
N THR A 144 10.37 -13.81 21.77
CA THR A 144 10.12 -13.05 20.55
C THR A 144 10.93 -11.77 20.57
N GLY A 145 12.09 -11.76 19.91
CA GLY A 145 12.70 -10.54 19.39
C GLY A 145 12.02 -10.10 18.08
N PRO A 146 12.09 -8.83 17.69
CA PRO A 146 11.28 -8.24 16.60
C PRO A 146 11.68 -8.63 15.17
N TYR A 147 12.32 -9.78 14.93
CA TYR A 147 12.65 -10.21 13.57
C TYR A 147 12.13 -11.63 13.26
N ARG A 148 11.34 -11.69 12.19
CA ARG A 148 10.87 -12.90 11.51
C ARG A 148 12.08 -13.55 10.82
N SER A 149 12.64 -14.62 11.39
CA SER A 149 13.70 -15.38 10.71
C SER A 149 13.10 -16.20 9.57
N TYR A 150 13.48 -15.87 8.33
CA TYR A 150 13.49 -16.87 7.26
C TYR A 150 14.77 -17.69 7.42
N CYS A 151 14.66 -19.01 7.51
CA CYS A 151 15.82 -19.89 7.45
C CYS A 151 16.49 -19.73 6.08
N ARG A 152 17.59 -18.98 6.01
CA ARG A 152 18.52 -19.09 4.89
C ARG A 152 19.30 -20.37 5.11
N TYR A 153 19.12 -21.38 4.25
CA TYR A 153 20.02 -22.53 4.19
C TYR A 153 21.45 -21.98 4.01
N ARG A 154 22.29 -22.09 5.05
CA ARG A 154 23.72 -21.80 4.96
C ARG A 154 24.36 -23.07 4.42
N ALA A 155 24.81 -23.03 3.17
CA ALA A 155 25.64 -24.10 2.62
C ALA A 155 26.85 -24.31 3.57
N PRO A 156 27.21 -25.56 3.91
CA PRO A 156 28.38 -25.80 4.75
C PRO A 156 29.62 -25.28 4.03
N ALA A 157 30.48 -24.57 4.77
CA ALA A 157 31.73 -24.06 4.24
C ALA A 157 32.60 -25.23 3.78
N HIS A 158 33.11 -25.17 2.54
CA HIS A 158 34.18 -26.05 2.09
C HIS A 158 35.37 -25.90 3.04
N GLN A 159 35.73 -27.00 3.70
CA GLN A 159 36.92 -27.04 4.53
C GLN A 159 38.15 -27.20 3.62
N PRO A 160 39.14 -26.29 3.66
CA PRO A 160 40.37 -26.49 2.91
C PRO A 160 41.16 -27.67 3.51
N PRO A 161 41.97 -28.38 2.69
CA PRO A 161 42.66 -29.59 3.13
C PRO A 161 43.70 -29.28 4.22
N ARG A 162 43.80 -30.20 5.19
CA ARG A 162 44.78 -30.13 6.29
C ARG A 162 46.19 -30.26 5.73
N GLN A 163 47.04 -29.28 6.03
CA GLN A 163 48.48 -29.35 5.78
C GLN A 163 49.12 -30.35 6.77
N THR A 164 49.90 -31.29 6.26
CA THR A 164 50.76 -32.19 7.04
C THR A 164 52.06 -31.48 7.42
N PRO A 165 52.62 -31.71 8.63
CA PRO A 165 53.87 -31.07 9.03
C PRO A 165 55.08 -31.80 8.43
N GLY A 166 55.99 -31.05 7.81
CA GLY A 166 57.26 -31.53 7.26
C GLY A 166 58.34 -30.46 7.38
N MET A 167 59.52 -30.89 7.81
CA MET A 167 60.66 -30.13 8.35
C MET A 167 61.44 -29.24 7.37
N ASP A 168 62.13 -28.25 7.98
CA ASP A 168 63.43 -27.63 7.69
C ASP A 168 63.73 -26.94 6.34
N GLY A 169 64.23 -25.70 6.45
CA GLY A 169 64.97 -25.04 5.38
C GLY A 169 65.17 -23.54 5.59
N CYS A 170 66.27 -23.16 6.23
CA CYS A 170 66.80 -21.80 6.32
C CYS A 170 66.92 -21.09 4.96
N ARG A 171 66.72 -19.76 4.91
CA ARG A 171 67.77 -18.75 4.56
C ARG A 171 67.21 -17.33 4.34
N ASP A 172 67.71 -16.41 5.17
CA ASP A 172 68.08 -14.99 5.00
C ASP A 172 67.41 -13.99 4.02
N ARG A 173 67.20 -12.80 4.63
CA ARG A 173 67.51 -11.41 4.19
C ARG A 173 66.59 -10.64 3.23
N GLY A 174 66.17 -9.45 3.69
CA GLY A 174 65.93 -8.29 2.82
C GLY A 174 64.99 -7.20 3.35
N THR A 175 65.52 -6.30 4.21
CA THR A 175 65.32 -4.82 4.27
C THR A 175 63.92 -4.14 4.16
N ASN A 176 63.59 -3.43 5.25
CA ASN A 176 62.73 -2.24 5.49
C ASN A 176 62.71 -1.11 4.41
N PRO A 177 61.99 0.04 4.58
CA PRO A 177 60.69 0.34 5.24
C PRO A 177 59.81 1.33 4.42
N GLY A 178 58.65 1.76 4.93
CA GLY A 178 57.92 2.94 4.41
C GLY A 178 56.50 3.13 4.95
N ASP A 179 56.40 3.71 6.16
CA ASP A 179 55.46 4.72 6.70
C ASP A 179 53.96 4.65 6.31
N ASP A 180 53.08 4.40 7.29
CA ASP A 180 52.32 5.39 8.11
C ASP A 180 51.35 6.22 7.25
N ASP A 181 50.04 6.35 7.51
CA ASP A 181 49.37 6.61 8.78
C ASP A 181 47.84 6.53 8.53
N CYS A 182 47.04 6.09 9.50
CA CYS A 182 45.61 6.41 9.58
C CYS A 182 45.08 6.21 11.01
N ILE A 183 45.24 7.30 11.76
CA ILE A 183 44.67 7.71 13.04
C ILE A 183 43.30 7.11 13.37
N ARG A 184 43.21 6.50 14.57
CA ARG A 184 41.97 6.18 15.29
C ARG A 184 41.60 7.36 16.19
N HIS A 185 40.35 7.82 16.13
CA HIS A 185 39.73 8.52 17.25
C HIS A 185 38.55 7.71 17.78
N HIS A 186 38.78 7.07 18.92
CA HIS A 186 37.73 6.69 19.86
C HIS A 186 37.45 7.88 20.77
N THR A 187 36.18 8.11 21.10
CA THR A 187 35.84 8.72 22.39
C THR A 187 34.50 8.16 22.85
N THR A 188 34.56 7.34 23.90
CA THR A 188 33.44 6.89 24.71
C THR A 188 33.23 7.91 25.82
N GLY A 189 31.98 8.39 25.94
CA GLY A 189 31.23 8.87 27.12
C GLY A 189 31.91 9.63 28.27
N GLN A 190 31.20 10.65 28.78
CA GLN A 190 30.73 10.65 30.17
C GLN A 190 29.83 11.86 30.47
N GLN A 191 28.79 11.56 31.27
CA GLN A 191 28.08 12.37 32.27
C GLN A 191 27.22 13.56 31.81
#